data_AF-A0A1J1GM30-F1
#
_entry.id   AF-A0A1J1GM30-F1
#
_cell.length_a   1.000
_cell.length_b   1.000
_cell.length_c   1.000
_cell.angle_alpha   90.00
_cell.angle_beta   90.00
_cell.angle_gamma   90.00
#
_symmetry.space_group_name_H-M   'P 1'
#
loop_
_entity.id
_entity.type
_entity.pdbx_description
1 polymer ?
#
loop_
_entity_poly.entity_id
_entity_poly.type
_entity_poly.pdbx_seq_one_letter_code
_entity_poly.pdbx_strand_id
1 'polypeptide(L)'
;MLLHLFFFLIFYVFFILLYYNGYGYCFYQSKISYKFFYLKEANDDAKYSNGYDRYLQEKKMKQLKQKVENKPVKQLRITPRIAMNDLLIKINSAKQFLLKRHRVKFILTLKGREYTNKENVNKIFSKIAEELKNFGISETIRQNGNVVSQLFNLKAKRKNET
;
A
#
# COMPACT_ATOMS: atom_id res chain seq x y z
N MET A 1 -31.21 -44.53 26.97
CA MET A 1 -32.45 -44.28 26.20
C MET A 1 -33.58 -43.64 27.03
N LEU A 2 -33.74 -43.92 28.33
CA LEU A 2 -34.80 -43.29 29.15
C LEU A 2 -34.69 -41.76 29.33
N LEU A 3 -33.47 -41.18 29.29
CA LEU A 3 -33.27 -39.74 29.50
C LEU A 3 -33.75 -38.86 28.32
N HIS A 4 -33.79 -39.42 27.10
CA HIS A 4 -34.19 -38.69 25.90
C HIS A 4 -35.72 -38.56 25.77
N LEU A 5 -36.46 -39.53 26.33
CA LEU A 5 -37.93 -39.49 26.42
C LEU A 5 -38.41 -38.42 27.41
N PHE A 6 -37.63 -38.15 28.46
CA PHE A 6 -37.98 -37.13 29.46
C PHE A 6 -37.89 -35.70 28.90
N PHE A 7 -36.88 -35.43 28.06
CA PHE A 7 -36.73 -34.12 27.40
C PHE A 7 -37.84 -33.84 26.37
N PHE A 8 -38.34 -34.87 25.69
CA PHE A 8 -39.44 -34.73 24.73
C PHE A 8 -40.77 -34.38 25.41
N LEU A 9 -41.04 -34.94 26.58
CA LEU A 9 -42.24 -34.65 27.37
C LEU A 9 -42.25 -33.20 27.89
N ILE A 10 -41.10 -32.68 28.32
CA ILE A 10 -40.97 -31.30 28.81
C ILE A 10 -41.20 -30.28 27.68
N PHE A 11 -40.68 -30.54 26.48
CA PHE A 11 -40.90 -29.66 25.32
C PHE A 11 -42.37 -29.69 24.84
N TYR A 12 -43.02 -30.85 24.88
CA TYR A 12 -44.41 -30.99 24.44
C TYR A 12 -45.39 -30.25 25.38
N VAL A 13 -45.15 -30.30 26.70
CA VAL A 13 -45.96 -29.58 27.69
C VAL A 13 -45.77 -28.06 27.60
N PHE A 14 -44.56 -27.58 27.30
CA PHE A 14 -44.30 -26.15 27.09
C PHE A 14 -44.96 -25.61 25.81
N PHE A 15 -45.03 -26.43 24.75
CA PHE A 15 -45.66 -26.06 23.49
C PHE A 15 -47.20 -26.00 23.59
N ILE A 16 -47.81 -26.85 24.42
CA ILE A 16 -49.27 -26.83 24.67
C ILE A 16 -49.69 -25.60 25.49
N LEU A 17 -48.85 -25.12 26.41
CA LEU A 17 -49.15 -23.93 27.23
C LEU A 17 -49.15 -22.61 26.43
N LEU A 18 -48.42 -22.54 25.30
CA LEU A 18 -48.41 -21.37 24.43
C LEU A 18 -49.58 -21.35 23.42
N TYR A 19 -50.27 -22.47 23.24
CA TYR A 19 -51.36 -22.59 22.26
C TYR A 19 -52.77 -22.38 22.85
N TYR A 20 -52.89 -22.15 24.16
CA TYR A 20 -54.18 -22.08 24.86
C TYR A 20 -54.69 -20.67 25.22
N ASN A 21 -53.97 -19.60 24.84
CA ASN A 21 -54.46 -18.23 25.07
C ASN A 21 -54.53 -17.44 23.75
N GLY A 22 -55.43 -17.90 22.88
CA GLY A 22 -55.94 -17.13 21.75
C GLY A 22 -57.36 -16.65 22.03
N TYR A 23 -57.53 -15.35 22.25
CA TYR A 23 -58.78 -14.64 21.99
C TYR A 23 -58.44 -13.28 21.36
N GLY A 24 -58.77 -13.14 20.07
CA GLY A 24 -58.69 -11.88 19.33
C GLY A 24 -59.97 -11.07 19.41
N TYR A 25 -59.88 -9.79 19.09
CA TYR A 25 -61.00 -9.00 18.58
C TYR A 25 -60.56 -8.19 17.37
N CYS A 26 -61.38 -8.31 16.33
CA CYS A 26 -61.32 -7.61 15.04
C CYS A 26 -62.22 -6.37 15.12
N PHE A 27 -61.84 -5.26 14.47
CA PHE A 27 -62.65 -4.46 13.53
C PHE A 27 -62.19 -3.00 13.41
N TYR A 28 -62.19 -2.54 12.15
CA TYR A 28 -62.55 -1.20 11.64
C TYR A 28 -61.47 -0.36 10.91
N GLN A 29 -61.46 -0.59 9.59
CA GLN A 29 -61.17 0.26 8.43
C GLN A 29 -60.73 1.73 8.65
N SER A 30 -59.58 2.11 8.10
CA SER A 30 -59.53 2.91 6.85
C SER A 30 -58.11 3.14 6.31
N LYS A 31 -57.99 2.89 5.00
CA LYS A 31 -57.20 3.63 4.00
C LYS A 31 -55.66 3.62 4.07
N ILE A 32 -55.11 2.76 3.20
CA ILE A 32 -54.18 3.09 2.10
C ILE A 32 -52.92 3.88 2.47
N SER A 33 -51.77 3.21 2.25
CA SER A 33 -50.44 3.80 1.99
C SER A 33 -49.90 4.62 3.18
N TYR A 34 -48.75 4.40 3.79
CA TYR A 34 -47.39 4.28 3.26
C TYR A 34 -46.53 3.78 4.44
N LYS A 35 -46.53 2.47 4.72
CA LYS A 35 -45.67 1.88 5.75
C LYS A 35 -44.94 0.64 5.24
N PHE A 36 -44.46 0.77 4.01
CA PHE A 36 -43.48 -0.12 3.37
C PHE A 36 -42.17 0.63 3.07
N PHE A 37 -41.87 1.69 3.84
CA PHE A 37 -40.77 2.62 3.57
C PHE A 37 -39.91 2.97 4.80
N TYR A 38 -40.22 2.47 6.00
CA TYR A 38 -39.39 2.72 7.19
C TYR A 38 -39.11 1.44 7.96
N LEU A 39 -38.44 0.49 7.31
CA LEU A 39 -37.56 -0.47 7.97
C LEU A 39 -36.30 -0.56 7.12
N LYS A 40 -35.54 0.54 7.15
CA LYS A 40 -34.15 0.56 6.72
C LYS A 40 -33.35 -0.13 7.83
N GLU A 41 -32.53 -1.07 7.42
CA GLU A 41 -31.71 -1.92 8.27
C GLU A 41 -30.99 -1.12 9.36
N ALA A 42 -31.14 -1.55 10.61
CA ALA A 42 -30.50 -0.98 11.79
C ALA A 42 -28.99 -1.30 11.85
N ASN A 43 -28.26 -0.92 10.79
CA ASN A 43 -26.80 -0.82 10.73
C ASN A 43 -26.33 0.52 10.09
N ASP A 44 -27.23 1.48 9.89
CA ASP A 44 -26.92 2.79 9.33
C ASP A 44 -26.70 3.91 10.38
N ASP A 45 -26.85 3.63 11.68
CA ASP A 45 -26.81 4.66 12.75
C ASP A 45 -25.42 4.90 13.38
N ALA A 46 -24.38 4.18 12.95
CA ALA A 46 -22.98 4.55 13.22
C ALA A 46 -22.38 5.44 12.10
N LYS A 47 -23.24 6.08 11.29
CA LYS A 47 -22.85 6.88 10.14
C LYS A 47 -22.82 8.37 10.49
N TYR A 48 -21.67 8.77 11.04
CA TYR A 48 -21.25 10.16 11.32
C TYR A 48 -22.01 10.92 12.41
N SER A 49 -21.59 10.71 13.65
CA SER A 49 -21.52 11.82 14.61
C SER A 49 -20.29 12.67 14.28
N ASN A 50 -20.54 13.82 13.66
CA ASN A 50 -19.75 15.05 13.78
C ASN A 50 -18.58 15.21 12.79
N GLY A 51 -18.56 16.36 12.10
CA GLY A 51 -17.39 16.84 11.34
C GLY A 51 -16.10 16.94 12.17
N TYR A 52 -16.22 16.91 13.50
CA TYR A 52 -15.10 16.84 14.45
C TYR A 52 -14.26 15.56 14.31
N ASP A 53 -14.89 14.38 14.18
CA ASP A 53 -14.15 13.12 14.04
C ASP A 53 -13.49 13.00 12.66
N ARG A 54 -14.19 13.49 11.62
CA ARG A 54 -13.60 13.64 10.27
C ARG A 54 -12.39 14.58 10.32
N TYR A 55 -12.52 15.72 11.01
CA TYR A 55 -11.44 16.69 11.20
C TYR A 55 -10.25 16.08 11.95
N LEU A 56 -10.48 15.31 13.02
CA LEU A 56 -9.43 14.63 13.77
C LEU A 56 -8.69 13.59 12.91
N GLN A 57 -9.43 12.79 12.14
CA GLN A 57 -8.85 11.83 11.21
C GLN A 57 -8.02 12.54 10.13
N GLU A 58 -8.57 13.59 9.50
CA GLU A 58 -7.85 14.38 8.50
C GLU A 58 -6.60 15.05 9.08
N LYS A 59 -6.69 15.61 10.29
CA LYS A 59 -5.56 16.20 11.00
C LYS A 59 -4.48 15.16 11.28
N LYS A 60 -4.85 13.97 11.74
CA LYS A 60 -3.94 12.84 11.95
C LYS A 60 -3.30 12.40 10.64
N MET A 61 -4.08 12.27 9.57
CA MET A 61 -3.57 11.91 8.24
C MET A 61 -2.61 12.98 7.67
N LYS A 62 -2.90 14.27 7.86
CA LYS A 62 -2.00 15.38 7.48
C LYS A 62 -0.69 15.32 8.26
N GLN A 63 -0.76 15.11 9.58
CA GLN A 63 0.43 14.95 10.43
C GLN A 63 1.26 13.72 10.03
N LEU A 64 0.62 12.59 9.72
CA LEU A 64 1.32 11.40 9.24
C LEU A 64 2.02 11.65 7.89
N LYS A 65 1.34 12.30 6.94
CA LYS A 65 1.94 12.67 5.65
C LYS A 65 3.14 13.61 5.81
N GLN A 66 3.07 14.57 6.72
CA GLN A 66 4.18 15.50 7.00
C GLN A 66 5.37 14.81 7.66
N LYS A 67 5.13 13.79 8.50
CA LYS A 67 6.18 13.00 9.16
C LYS A 67 6.94 12.07 8.20
N VAL A 68 6.34 11.70 7.07
CA VAL A 68 7.06 10.90 6.06
C VAL A 68 8.09 11.79 5.39
N GLU A 69 9.35 11.63 5.79
CA GLU A 69 10.48 12.30 5.15
C GLU A 69 10.56 11.85 3.68
N ASN A 70 10.21 12.75 2.76
CA ASN A 70 10.31 12.48 1.34
C ASN A 70 11.78 12.30 0.97
N LYS A 71 12.22 11.05 0.77
CA LYS A 71 13.58 10.75 0.31
C LYS A 71 13.70 11.17 -1.16
N PRO A 72 14.39 12.29 -1.47
CA PRO A 72 14.46 12.76 -2.85
C PRO A 72 15.27 11.79 -3.70
N VAL A 73 14.83 11.58 -4.94
CA VAL A 73 15.57 10.80 -5.93
C VAL A 73 16.50 11.73 -6.68
N LYS A 74 17.81 11.59 -6.48
CA LYS A 74 18.84 12.32 -7.22
C LYS A 74 19.13 11.60 -8.52
N GLN A 75 19.07 12.31 -9.63
CA GLN A 75 19.29 11.73 -10.96
C GLN A 75 20.69 12.08 -11.45
N LEU A 76 21.45 11.07 -11.88
CA LEU A 76 22.77 11.23 -12.49
C LEU A 76 22.70 10.78 -13.94
N ARG A 77 22.89 11.74 -14.85
CA ARG A 77 22.90 11.48 -16.29
C ARG A 77 24.30 11.06 -16.74
N ILE A 78 24.35 10.03 -17.57
CA ILE A 78 25.56 9.48 -18.18
C ILE A 78 25.35 9.26 -19.68
N THR A 79 26.45 9.29 -20.43
CA THR A 79 26.47 9.04 -21.87
C THR A 79 27.11 7.67 -22.11
N PRO A 80 26.68 6.89 -23.12
CA PRO A 80 27.28 5.58 -23.40
C PRO A 80 28.76 5.60 -23.81
N ARG A 81 29.29 6.74 -24.27
CA ARG A 81 30.73 6.93 -24.57
C ARG A 81 31.48 7.68 -23.46
N ILE A 82 31.04 7.54 -22.21
CA ILE A 82 31.68 8.20 -21.06
C ILE A 82 33.10 7.66 -20.82
N ALA A 83 34.04 8.57 -20.55
CA ALA A 83 35.40 8.20 -20.16
C ALA A 83 35.42 7.60 -18.74
N MET A 84 36.44 6.79 -18.45
CA MET A 84 36.56 6.13 -17.16
C MET A 84 36.62 7.12 -15.99
N ASN A 85 37.41 8.20 -16.13
CA ASN A 85 37.55 9.21 -15.09
C ASN A 85 36.22 9.92 -14.79
N ASP A 86 35.49 10.31 -15.83
CA ASP A 86 34.19 10.98 -15.68
C ASP A 86 33.15 10.08 -14.99
N LEU A 87 33.18 8.78 -15.32
CA LEU A 87 32.32 7.78 -14.68
C LEU A 87 32.63 7.70 -13.17
N LEU A 88 33.92 7.68 -12.79
CA LEU A 88 34.33 7.64 -11.39
C LEU A 88 33.89 8.89 -10.61
N ILE A 89 33.96 10.08 -11.21
CA ILE A 89 33.46 11.32 -10.60
C ILE A 89 31.94 11.23 -10.33
N LYS A 90 31.17 10.68 -11.28
CA LYS A 90 29.73 10.46 -11.09
C LYS A 90 29.44 9.42 -10.00
N ILE A 91 30.24 8.35 -9.94
CA ILE A 91 30.15 7.32 -8.89
C ILE A 91 30.44 7.93 -7.51
N ASN A 92 31.48 8.74 -7.38
CA ASN A 92 31.80 9.41 -6.12
C ASN A 92 30.68 10.36 -5.68
N SER A 93 30.09 11.09 -6.62
CA SER A 93 28.89 11.89 -6.36
C SER A 93 27.72 11.04 -5.87
N ALA A 94 27.49 9.86 -6.48
CA ALA A 94 26.47 8.90 -6.04
C ALA A 94 26.73 8.36 -4.63
N LYS A 95 27.99 8.04 -4.29
CA LYS A 95 28.40 7.62 -2.94
C LYS A 95 27.99 8.69 -1.92
N GLN A 96 28.28 9.96 -2.19
CA GLN A 96 27.89 11.07 -1.31
C GLN A 96 26.37 11.22 -1.16
N PHE A 97 25.60 11.03 -2.23
CA PHE A 97 24.13 11.08 -2.16
C PHE A 97 23.53 9.92 -1.37
N LEU A 98 24.08 8.71 -1.51
CA LEU A 98 23.64 7.55 -0.75
C LEU A 98 23.92 7.74 0.74
N LEU A 99 25.10 8.27 1.10
CA LEU A 99 25.43 8.61 2.51
C LEU A 99 24.46 9.62 3.11
N LYS A 100 24.00 10.60 2.32
CA LYS A 100 22.95 11.57 2.69
C LYS A 100 21.52 10.98 2.67
N ARG A 101 21.39 9.64 2.62
CA ARG A 101 20.12 8.90 2.60
C ARG A 101 19.19 9.23 1.42
N HIS A 102 19.75 9.73 0.31
CA HIS A 102 19.01 9.93 -0.92
C HIS A 102 19.01 8.67 -1.78
N ARG A 103 17.97 8.50 -2.61
CA ARG A 103 17.95 7.47 -3.65
C ARG A 103 18.67 8.03 -4.88
N VAL A 104 19.44 7.22 -5.58
CA VAL A 104 20.20 7.68 -6.76
C VAL A 104 19.76 6.91 -7.99
N LYS A 105 19.30 7.63 -9.01
CA LYS A 105 18.93 7.04 -10.31
C LYS A 105 19.97 7.40 -11.35
N PHE A 106 20.68 6.42 -11.87
CA PHE A 106 21.52 6.60 -13.06
C PHE A 106 20.64 6.54 -14.29
N ILE A 107 20.85 7.49 -15.20
CA ILE A 107 20.07 7.64 -16.44
C ILE A 107 21.06 7.73 -17.59
N LEU A 108 21.00 6.74 -18.48
CA LEU A 108 21.77 6.69 -19.72
C LEU A 108 20.81 6.91 -20.89
N THR A 109 21.06 7.95 -21.69
CA THR A 109 20.28 8.19 -22.90
C THR A 109 21.07 7.67 -24.10
N LEU A 110 20.51 6.69 -24.79
CA LEU A 110 21.03 6.15 -26.04
C LEU A 110 20.72 7.11 -27.18
N LYS A 111 21.71 7.36 -28.04
CA LYS A 111 21.52 8.04 -29.31
C LYS A 111 21.49 7.00 -30.44
N GLY A 112 20.81 7.28 -31.55
CA GLY A 112 20.47 6.29 -32.59
C GLY A 112 21.52 5.21 -32.94
N ARG A 113 22.80 5.58 -33.05
CA ARG A 113 23.91 4.66 -33.36
C ARG A 113 24.32 3.71 -32.23
N GLU A 114 23.80 3.93 -31.03
CA GLU A 114 24.23 3.26 -29.80
C GLU A 114 23.22 2.22 -29.32
N TYR A 115 22.04 2.13 -29.94
CA TYR A 115 21.02 1.11 -29.62
C TYR A 115 21.53 -0.32 -29.81
N THR A 116 22.40 -0.53 -30.80
CA THR A 116 23.00 -1.84 -31.10
C THR A 116 24.00 -2.26 -30.01
N ASN A 117 24.63 -1.30 -29.33
CA ASN A 117 25.70 -1.58 -28.37
C ASN A 117 25.16 -1.75 -26.94
N LYS A 118 24.29 -2.74 -26.74
CA LYS A 118 23.72 -3.09 -25.42
C LYS A 118 24.79 -3.60 -24.45
N GLU A 119 25.83 -4.27 -24.97
CA GLU A 119 26.92 -4.80 -24.16
C GLU A 119 27.68 -3.69 -23.42
N ASN A 120 28.00 -2.59 -24.11
CA ASN A 120 28.69 -1.47 -23.47
C ASN A 120 27.84 -0.83 -22.35
N VAL A 121 26.53 -0.69 -22.59
CA VAL A 121 25.59 -0.19 -21.57
C VAL A 121 25.62 -1.08 -20.33
N ASN A 122 25.53 -2.41 -20.52
CA ASN A 122 25.59 -3.38 -19.44
C ASN A 122 26.93 -3.33 -18.69
N LYS A 123 28.06 -3.18 -19.39
CA LYS A 123 29.38 -3.01 -18.78
C LYS A 123 29.45 -1.77 -17.88
N ILE A 124 28.92 -0.64 -18.34
CA ILE A 124 28.89 0.61 -17.56
C ILE A 124 28.06 0.42 -16.28
N PHE A 125 26.84 -0.11 -16.38
CA PHE A 125 25.98 -0.33 -15.20
C PHE A 125 26.55 -1.39 -14.25
N SER A 126 27.18 -2.44 -14.77
CA SER A 126 27.86 -3.45 -13.95
C SER A 126 29.00 -2.84 -13.13
N LYS A 127 29.81 -1.99 -13.76
CA LYS A 127 30.89 -1.25 -13.06
C LYS A 127 30.35 -0.31 -11.99
N ILE A 128 29.27 0.41 -12.27
CA ILE A 128 28.61 1.26 -11.27
C ILE A 128 28.09 0.41 -10.09
N ALA A 129 27.48 -0.73 -10.37
CA ALA A 129 26.93 -1.62 -9.35
C ALA A 129 28.02 -2.22 -8.45
N GLU A 130 29.15 -2.62 -9.03
CA GLU A 130 30.33 -3.12 -8.30
C GLU A 130 30.88 -2.06 -7.33
N GLU A 131 31.11 -0.85 -7.83
CA GLU A 131 31.63 0.28 -7.04
C GLU A 131 30.69 0.75 -5.93
N LEU A 132 29.38 0.59 -6.12
CA LEU A 132 28.35 1.02 -5.17
C LEU A 132 27.84 -0.11 -4.25
N LYS A 133 28.30 -1.35 -4.44
CA LYS A 133 27.84 -2.54 -3.69
C LYS A 133 27.93 -2.41 -2.17
N ASN A 134 28.92 -1.67 -1.68
CA ASN A 134 29.13 -1.46 -0.25
C ASN A 134 28.14 -0.44 0.34
N PHE A 135 27.72 0.55 -0.45
CA PHE A 135 26.88 1.66 0.00
C PHE A 135 25.39 1.41 -0.24
N GLY A 136 25.04 0.71 -1.32
CA GLY A 136 23.66 0.62 -1.77
C GLY A 136 23.30 -0.73 -2.38
N ILE A 137 22.00 -0.94 -2.48
CA ILE A 137 21.39 -2.06 -3.18
C ILE A 137 20.91 -1.53 -4.53
N SER A 138 21.38 -2.15 -5.60
CA SER A 138 20.97 -1.83 -6.97
C SER A 138 19.65 -2.52 -7.32
N GLU A 139 18.71 -1.79 -7.91
CA GLU A 139 17.54 -2.36 -8.55
C GLU A 139 17.88 -2.89 -9.95
N THR A 140 16.93 -3.61 -10.56
CA THR A 140 17.02 -4.09 -11.93
C THR A 140 17.12 -2.93 -12.92
N ILE A 141 17.95 -3.07 -13.94
CA ILE A 141 18.04 -2.10 -15.04
C ILE A 141 16.68 -2.05 -15.78
N ARG A 142 16.17 -0.84 -16.01
CA ARG A 142 14.92 -0.58 -16.73
C ARG A 142 15.22 0.19 -18.01
N GLN A 143 14.71 -0.27 -19.14
CA GLN A 143 14.81 0.42 -20.42
C GLN A 143 13.45 0.94 -20.86
N ASN A 144 13.34 2.26 -21.02
CA ASN A 144 12.16 2.97 -21.52
C ASN A 144 12.56 3.67 -22.82
N GLY A 145 12.35 3.01 -23.96
CA GLY A 145 12.75 3.53 -25.28
C GLY A 145 14.26 3.78 -25.37
N ASN A 146 14.63 5.04 -25.57
CA ASN A 146 16.03 5.49 -25.66
C ASN A 146 16.71 5.68 -24.30
N VAL A 147 15.97 5.62 -23.19
CA VAL A 147 16.51 5.83 -21.85
C VAL A 147 16.66 4.50 -21.13
N VAL A 148 17.87 4.19 -20.71
CA VAL A 148 18.20 3.09 -19.80
C VAL A 148 18.45 3.68 -18.43
N SER A 149 17.89 3.10 -17.37
CA SER A 149 18.07 3.60 -16.03
C SER A 149 18.18 2.51 -14.99
N GLN A 150 18.92 2.79 -13.92
CA GLN A 150 19.06 1.92 -12.78
C GLN A 150 18.97 2.75 -11.50
N LEU A 151 18.15 2.29 -10.56
CA LEU A 151 17.93 2.96 -9.28
C LEU A 151 18.76 2.26 -8.19
N PHE A 152 19.34 3.05 -7.30
CA PHE A 152 20.14 2.61 -6.17
C PHE A 152 19.52 3.13 -4.88
N ASN A 153 19.28 2.21 -3.95
CA ASN A 153 18.75 2.49 -2.63
C ASN A 153 19.87 2.32 -1.59
N LEU A 154 19.83 3.09 -0.51
CA LEU A 154 20.76 2.94 0.61
C LEU A 154 20.63 1.54 1.23
N LYS A 155 21.76 0.88 1.47
CA LYS A 155 21.80 -0.38 2.21
C LYS A 155 21.48 -0.12 3.69
N ALA A 156 20.59 -0.92 4.29
CA ALA A 156 20.31 -0.80 5.71
C ALA A 156 21.59 -1.10 6.52
N LYS A 157 21.92 -0.25 7.51
CA LYS A 157 23.05 -0.51 8.42
C LYS A 157 22.74 -1.80 9.19
N ARG A 158 23.65 -2.78 9.13
CA ARG A 158 23.58 -3.95 10.03
C ARG A 158 23.95 -3.46 11.43
N LYS A 159 23.16 -3.80 12.45
CA LYS A 159 23.36 -3.37 13.85
C LYS A 159 24.65 -3.89 14.50
N ASN A 160 25.47 -4.67 13.80
CA ASN A 160 26.59 -5.43 14.39
C ASN A 160 27.95 -4.72 14.29
N GLU A 161 27.97 -3.43 13.93
CA GLU A 161 29.18 -2.59 13.90
C GLU A 161 28.93 -1.41 14.85
N THR A 162 28.99 -1.72 16.15
CA THR A 162 29.04 -0.77 17.27
C THR A 162 30.18 -1.21 18.17
#